data_AF-A0A427YR14-F1
#
_entry.id   AF-A0A427YR14-F1
#
_cell.length_a   1.000
_cell.length_b   1.000
_cell.length_c   1.000
_cell.angle_alpha   90.00
_cell.angle_beta   90.00
_cell.angle_gamma   90.00
#
_symmetry.space_group_name_H-M   'P 1'
#
loop_
_entity.id
_entity.type
_entity.pdbx_description
1 polymer ?
#
loop_
_entity_poly.entity_id
_entity_poly.type
_entity_poly.pdbx_seq_one_letter_code
_entity_poly.pdbx_strand_id
1 'polypeptide(L)'
;MPSQDDQPTCAYSPDDCCALSQVPSKGLGLVATKHIPRSSTILSEPPLLVFPSVPTADTMKQLYAGLSPSNRKAFASFQPSGENDDLLVDIAKTNGIILSSNTEEKGIPQAMGGAGRKPVKMAVFEWASRVNHSCVPNAIWRWDKTEEKLILSAWRDIPPGSEITASYFDRTSDWLVAPQHARDAELRTSFSFSCLCDACVQPGITRATSNAALRHYRALRELWSFDDDDGEEFASDRYLTWAADLPVALAVLATAKQILEEQQKWEEIGLVITATFAVYCVRGKASAARKAAREAMAQDSIQMGPGMARFWDEWTHKTRHHGLWNTGRFYV
;
A
#
# COMPACT_ATOMS: atom_id res chain seq x y z
N MET A 1 4.61 -25.74 -25.05
CA MET A 1 4.65 -24.74 -23.97
C MET A 1 6.01 -24.08 -24.03
N PRO A 2 6.13 -22.75 -23.92
CA PRO A 2 7.45 -22.11 -23.87
C PRO A 2 8.22 -22.70 -22.69
N SER A 3 9.46 -23.12 -22.91
CA SER A 3 10.36 -23.54 -21.82
C SER A 3 10.55 -22.38 -20.85
N GLN A 4 10.72 -22.67 -19.56
CA GLN A 4 11.00 -21.65 -18.53
C GLN A 4 12.23 -20.79 -18.87
N ASP A 5 13.12 -21.28 -19.75
CA ASP A 5 14.37 -20.61 -20.17
C ASP A 5 14.21 -19.48 -21.21
N ASP A 6 13.01 -19.23 -21.75
CA ASP A 6 12.77 -18.19 -22.79
C ASP A 6 12.05 -16.93 -22.27
N GLN A 7 11.84 -16.81 -20.95
CA GLN A 7 11.18 -15.63 -20.37
C GLN A 7 12.18 -14.49 -20.15
N PRO A 8 11.84 -13.24 -20.54
CA PRO A 8 12.76 -12.11 -20.39
C PRO A 8 13.06 -11.87 -18.90
N THR A 9 14.34 -11.72 -18.58
CA THR A 9 14.80 -11.27 -17.26
C THR A 9 14.50 -9.77 -17.08
N CYS A 10 14.08 -9.38 -15.88
CA CYS A 10 13.73 -7.98 -15.61
C CYS A 10 14.99 -7.13 -15.41
N ALA A 11 15.28 -6.21 -16.35
CA ALA A 11 16.44 -5.31 -16.27
C ALA A 11 16.41 -4.32 -15.09
N TYR A 12 15.25 -4.13 -14.45
CA TYR A 12 15.06 -3.25 -13.29
C TYR A 12 15.04 -4.01 -11.96
N SER A 13 15.24 -5.34 -11.99
CA SER A 13 15.40 -6.14 -10.79
C SER A 13 16.86 -6.14 -10.36
N PRO A 14 17.24 -5.54 -9.22
CA PRO A 14 18.65 -5.40 -8.82
C PRO A 14 19.40 -6.74 -8.71
N ASP A 15 18.67 -7.83 -8.51
CA ASP A 15 19.19 -9.17 -8.28
C ASP A 15 18.66 -10.19 -9.30
N ASP A 16 18.03 -9.78 -10.41
CA ASP A 16 17.37 -10.69 -11.36
C ASP A 16 16.41 -11.69 -10.66
N CYS A 17 15.70 -11.21 -9.63
CA CYS A 17 14.94 -12.07 -8.71
C CYS A 17 13.51 -12.40 -9.16
N CYS A 18 13.09 -11.87 -10.31
CA CYS A 18 11.78 -12.09 -10.88
C CYS A 18 11.80 -12.10 -12.41
N ALA A 19 10.84 -12.79 -13.01
CA ALA A 19 10.61 -12.83 -14.44
C ALA A 19 9.11 -12.67 -14.75
N LEU A 20 8.81 -12.27 -15.98
CA LEU A 20 7.44 -12.15 -16.47
C LEU A 20 6.93 -13.50 -16.92
N SER A 21 5.82 -13.97 -16.34
CA SER A 21 5.23 -15.26 -16.67
C SER A 21 3.71 -15.17 -16.88
N GLN A 22 3.16 -16.17 -17.57
CA GLN A 22 1.72 -16.39 -17.62
C GLN A 22 1.25 -16.94 -16.27
N VAL A 23 0.32 -16.22 -15.64
CA VAL A 23 -0.37 -16.63 -14.42
C VAL A 23 -1.77 -17.13 -14.78
N PRO A 24 -2.15 -18.35 -14.37
CA PRO A 24 -3.48 -18.90 -14.64
C PRO A 24 -4.59 -17.94 -14.22
N SER A 25 -5.51 -17.66 -15.14
CA SER A 25 -6.67 -16.78 -14.94
C SER A 25 -6.38 -15.32 -14.58
N LYS A 26 -5.11 -14.88 -14.56
CA LYS A 26 -4.71 -13.49 -14.28
C LYS A 26 -3.92 -12.82 -15.41
N GLY A 27 -3.66 -13.54 -16.49
CA GLY A 27 -2.87 -12.99 -17.60
C GLY A 27 -1.38 -13.06 -17.31
N LEU A 28 -0.64 -12.00 -17.63
CA LEU A 28 0.78 -11.91 -17.32
C LEU A 28 0.98 -11.38 -15.89
N GLY A 29 2.03 -11.85 -15.22
CA GLY A 29 2.39 -11.43 -13.88
C GLY A 29 3.86 -11.64 -13.60
N LEU A 30 4.39 -10.96 -12.58
CA LEU A 30 5.76 -11.20 -12.12
C LEU A 30 5.81 -12.40 -11.18
N VAL A 31 6.76 -13.30 -11.41
CA VAL A 31 6.98 -14.49 -10.60
C VAL A 31 8.41 -14.48 -10.09
N ALA A 32 8.58 -14.80 -8.80
CA ALA A 32 9.89 -14.90 -8.18
C ALA A 32 10.68 -16.06 -8.80
N THR A 33 11.88 -15.80 -9.31
CA THR A 33 12.79 -16.83 -9.88
C THR A 33 13.65 -17.48 -8.81
N LYS A 34 13.81 -16.80 -7.67
CA LYS A 34 14.56 -17.24 -6.50
C LYS A 34 13.88 -16.77 -5.22
N HIS A 35 14.40 -17.17 -4.06
CA HIS A 35 13.90 -16.69 -2.78
C HIS A 35 14.18 -15.19 -2.63
N ILE A 36 13.14 -14.41 -2.34
CA ILE A 36 13.24 -12.97 -2.09
C ILE A 36 12.97 -12.75 -0.60
N PRO A 37 13.99 -12.36 0.19
CA PRO A 37 13.80 -12.03 1.60
C PRO A 37 12.87 -10.83 1.81
N ARG A 38 12.17 -10.80 2.96
CA ARG A 38 11.44 -9.62 3.43
C ARG A 38 12.34 -8.38 3.37
N SER A 39 11.73 -7.25 2.98
CA SER A 39 12.37 -5.94 2.81
C SER A 39 13.30 -5.79 1.60
N SER A 40 13.56 -6.85 0.83
CA SER A 40 14.35 -6.73 -0.40
C SER A 40 13.63 -5.88 -1.45
N THR A 41 14.40 -5.07 -2.17
CA THR A 41 13.93 -4.37 -3.37
C THR A 41 13.80 -5.37 -4.51
N ILE A 42 12.61 -5.54 -5.04
CA ILE A 42 12.28 -6.41 -6.17
C ILE A 42 12.51 -5.67 -7.49
N LEU A 43 11.98 -4.44 -7.59
CA LEU A 43 12.09 -3.55 -8.75
C LEU A 43 12.49 -2.13 -8.33
N SER A 44 13.29 -1.48 -9.16
CA SER A 44 13.56 -0.03 -9.11
C SER A 44 13.52 0.53 -10.52
N GLU A 45 12.36 1.05 -10.90
CA GLU A 45 12.01 1.29 -12.30
C GLU A 45 11.52 2.74 -12.54
N PRO A 46 12.06 3.48 -13.54
CA PRO A 46 11.51 4.77 -13.94
C PRO A 46 10.19 4.60 -14.70
N PRO A 47 9.31 5.62 -14.71
CA PRO A 47 8.04 5.53 -15.44
C PRO A 47 8.28 5.44 -16.95
N LEU A 48 7.48 4.60 -17.60
CA LEU A 48 7.42 4.52 -19.06
C LEU A 48 6.74 5.76 -19.64
N LEU A 49 5.62 6.17 -19.03
CA LEU A 49 4.82 7.33 -19.41
C LEU A 49 4.09 7.87 -18.17
N VAL A 50 4.23 9.17 -17.91
CA VAL A 50 3.55 9.89 -16.81
C VAL A 50 2.39 10.70 -17.37
N PHE A 51 1.23 10.65 -16.74
CA PHE A 51 -0.01 11.28 -17.21
C PHE A 51 -0.88 11.77 -16.03
N PRO A 52 -1.83 12.71 -16.24
CA PRO A 52 -2.78 13.11 -15.21
C PRO A 52 -3.80 11.99 -14.93
N SER A 53 -4.26 11.86 -13.69
CA SER A 53 -5.26 10.86 -13.25
C SER A 53 -6.58 10.89 -14.03
N VAL A 54 -6.93 12.04 -14.62
CA VAL A 54 -8.05 12.17 -15.55
C VAL A 54 -7.50 12.57 -16.93
N PRO A 55 -6.98 11.62 -17.72
CA PRO A 55 -6.36 11.93 -19.00
C PRO A 55 -7.40 12.16 -20.10
N THR A 56 -7.10 13.05 -21.04
CA THR A 56 -7.85 13.18 -22.31
C THR A 56 -7.14 12.43 -23.42
N ALA A 57 -7.88 12.07 -24.48
CA ALA A 57 -7.32 11.44 -25.66
C ALA A 57 -6.18 12.27 -26.29
N ASP A 58 -6.34 13.59 -26.38
CA ASP A 58 -5.32 14.48 -26.94
C ASP A 58 -4.05 14.53 -26.08
N THR A 59 -4.21 14.61 -24.75
CA THR A 59 -3.09 14.55 -23.82
C THR A 59 -2.33 13.23 -23.97
N MET A 60 -3.03 12.09 -24.03
CA MET A 60 -2.40 10.78 -24.17
C MET A 60 -1.69 10.61 -25.51
N LYS A 61 -2.28 11.08 -26.62
CA LYS A 61 -1.65 11.05 -27.95
C LYS A 61 -0.35 11.84 -27.98
N GLN A 62 -0.32 13.03 -27.38
CA GLN A 62 0.88 13.86 -27.28
C GLN A 62 1.97 13.17 -26.45
N LEU A 63 1.63 12.64 -25.27
CA LEU A 63 2.58 11.92 -24.41
C LEU A 63 3.12 10.67 -25.10
N TYR A 64 2.25 9.88 -25.72
CA TYR A 64 2.63 8.66 -26.44
C TYR A 64 3.52 8.95 -27.66
N ALA A 65 3.26 10.04 -28.38
CA ALA A 65 4.12 10.49 -29.48
C ALA A 65 5.52 10.92 -29.00
N GLY A 66 5.67 11.35 -27.75
CA GLY A 66 6.97 11.64 -27.14
C GLY A 66 7.81 10.41 -26.77
N LEU A 67 7.21 9.22 -26.72
CA LEU A 67 7.92 7.99 -26.35
C LEU A 67 8.87 7.52 -27.45
N SER A 68 9.98 6.92 -27.03
CA SER A 68 10.89 6.18 -27.93
C SER A 68 10.17 4.98 -28.59
N PRO A 69 10.66 4.47 -29.72
CA PRO A 69 10.06 3.29 -30.37
C PRO A 69 9.95 2.06 -29.46
N SER A 70 10.96 1.81 -28.61
CA SER A 70 10.92 0.72 -27.62
C SER A 70 9.83 0.95 -26.58
N ASN A 71 9.70 2.17 -26.07
CA ASN A 71 8.72 2.48 -25.03
C ASN A 71 7.28 2.46 -25.57
N ARG A 72 7.07 2.88 -26.83
CA ARG A 72 5.78 2.72 -27.50
C ARG A 72 5.39 1.26 -27.63
N LYS A 73 6.34 0.40 -28.04
CA LYS A 73 6.10 -1.05 -28.13
C LYS A 73 5.76 -1.65 -26.76
N ALA A 74 6.49 -1.26 -25.71
CA ALA A 74 6.19 -1.69 -24.35
C ALA A 74 4.79 -1.22 -23.91
N PHE A 75 4.46 0.06 -24.10
CA PHE A 75 3.15 0.62 -23.73
C PHE A 75 2.01 -0.08 -24.48
N ALA A 76 2.15 -0.31 -25.78
CA ALA A 76 1.15 -1.00 -26.60
C ALA A 76 1.01 -2.50 -26.28
N SER A 77 1.88 -3.07 -25.44
CA SER A 77 1.79 -4.48 -25.01
C SER A 77 0.91 -4.70 -23.77
N PHE A 78 0.49 -3.61 -23.11
CA PHE A 78 -0.42 -3.69 -21.96
C PHE A 78 -1.85 -3.95 -22.41
N GLN A 79 -2.61 -4.64 -21.55
CA GLN A 79 -3.99 -4.98 -21.84
C GLN A 79 -4.90 -3.78 -21.50
N PRO A 80 -5.75 -3.33 -22.44
CA PRO A 80 -6.84 -2.40 -22.15
C PRO A 80 -7.98 -3.11 -21.39
N SER A 81 -8.84 -2.36 -20.67
CA SER A 81 -10.06 -2.94 -20.10
C SER A 81 -11.20 -3.07 -21.13
N GLY A 82 -11.18 -2.26 -22.20
CA GLY A 82 -12.23 -2.17 -23.20
C GLY A 82 -13.37 -1.20 -22.83
N GLU A 83 -13.20 -0.40 -21.78
CA GLU A 83 -14.25 0.48 -21.23
C GLU A 83 -14.14 1.94 -21.68
N ASN A 84 -13.05 2.31 -22.38
CA ASN A 84 -12.84 3.68 -22.86
C ASN A 84 -12.73 3.71 -24.40
N ASP A 85 -13.28 4.75 -25.03
CA ASP A 85 -13.32 4.88 -26.50
C ASP A 85 -11.92 5.08 -27.14
N ASP A 86 -10.98 5.69 -26.40
CA ASP A 86 -9.60 5.89 -26.85
C ASP A 86 -8.67 4.86 -26.23
N LEU A 87 -8.01 4.06 -27.08
CA LEU A 87 -7.15 2.95 -26.64
C LEU A 87 -5.98 3.40 -25.75
N LEU A 88 -5.40 4.58 -25.97
CA LEU A 88 -4.27 5.04 -25.14
C LEU A 88 -4.74 5.44 -23.75
N VAL A 89 -5.91 6.08 -23.67
CA VAL A 89 -6.57 6.37 -22.39
C VAL A 89 -6.92 5.08 -21.67
N ASP A 90 -7.46 4.09 -22.40
CA ASP A 90 -7.86 2.81 -21.83
C ASP A 90 -6.67 2.07 -21.22
N ILE A 91 -5.60 1.87 -22.00
CA ILE A 91 -4.36 1.24 -21.51
C ILE A 91 -3.81 2.00 -20.29
N ALA A 92 -3.75 3.34 -20.35
CA ALA A 92 -3.19 4.13 -19.27
C ALA A 92 -4.00 4.02 -17.97
N LYS A 93 -5.33 4.09 -18.04
CA LYS A 93 -6.20 3.99 -16.86
C LYS A 93 -6.16 2.59 -16.24
N THR A 94 -6.13 1.54 -17.06
CA THR A 94 -6.09 0.16 -16.57
C THR A 94 -4.75 -0.22 -15.93
N ASN A 95 -3.64 0.33 -16.42
CA ASN A 95 -2.28 -0.11 -16.04
C ASN A 95 -1.49 0.95 -15.25
N GLY A 96 -2.08 2.12 -15.03
CA GLY A 96 -1.42 3.23 -14.37
C GLY A 96 -1.37 3.07 -12.85
N ILE A 97 -0.24 3.43 -12.27
CA ILE A 97 -0.01 3.47 -10.82
C ILE A 97 0.06 4.93 -10.38
N ILE A 98 -0.64 5.26 -9.28
CA ILE A 98 -0.64 6.61 -8.71
C ILE A 98 0.77 6.96 -8.20
N LEU A 99 1.25 8.13 -8.60
CA LEU A 99 2.51 8.71 -8.14
C LEU A 99 2.30 9.57 -6.89
N SER A 100 1.70 9.00 -5.83
CA SER A 100 1.58 9.71 -4.55
C SER A 100 2.84 9.49 -3.72
N SER A 101 3.40 10.56 -3.14
CA SER A 101 4.27 10.40 -1.99
C SER A 101 3.39 10.37 -0.75
N ASN A 102 3.63 9.41 0.16
CA ASN A 102 3.00 9.36 1.48
C ASN A 102 3.30 10.57 2.37
N THR A 103 3.90 11.63 1.83
CA THR A 103 4.67 12.61 2.59
C THR A 103 4.32 14.05 2.24
N GLU A 104 3.51 14.31 1.21
CA GLU A 104 3.06 15.68 0.89
C GLU A 104 1.55 15.88 0.90
N GLU A 105 0.77 14.79 0.96
CA GLU A 105 -0.69 14.85 1.08
C GLU A 105 -1.11 14.12 2.34
N LYS A 106 -0.81 14.71 3.51
CA LYS A 106 -1.47 14.32 4.76
C LYS A 106 -2.98 14.57 4.59
N GLY A 107 -3.79 13.54 4.82
CA GLY A 107 -5.19 13.70 5.26
C GLY A 107 -6.24 14.11 4.25
N ILE A 108 -6.17 13.70 2.98
CA ILE A 108 -7.26 14.01 2.02
C ILE A 108 -7.86 12.74 1.42
N PRO A 109 -9.11 12.39 1.77
CA PRO A 109 -9.84 11.30 1.13
C PRO A 109 -9.86 11.45 -0.40
N GLN A 110 -9.61 10.34 -1.08
CA GLN A 110 -9.50 10.21 -2.54
C GLN A 110 -10.86 10.31 -3.27
N ALA A 111 -11.79 11.14 -2.77
CA ALA A 111 -13.09 11.35 -3.37
C ALA A 111 -13.17 12.76 -4.00
N MET A 112 -13.20 12.78 -5.34
CA MET A 112 -13.93 13.74 -6.19
C MET A 112 -13.76 15.26 -5.91
N GLY A 113 -12.97 15.92 -6.78
CA GLY A 113 -13.44 17.16 -7.43
C GLY A 113 -13.42 18.52 -6.71
N GLY A 114 -12.54 18.77 -5.75
CA GLY A 114 -12.38 20.11 -5.14
C GLY A 114 -11.46 21.07 -5.92
N ALA A 115 -11.94 22.28 -6.21
CA ALA A 115 -11.17 23.34 -6.88
C ALA A 115 -9.97 23.80 -6.02
N GLY A 116 -8.75 23.73 -6.58
CA GLY A 116 -7.50 24.18 -5.94
C GLY A 116 -6.47 23.07 -5.67
N ARG A 117 -6.78 21.80 -5.95
CA ARG A 117 -5.84 20.68 -5.73
C ARG A 117 -4.95 20.44 -6.95
N LYS A 118 -3.66 20.16 -6.72
CA LYS A 118 -2.75 19.72 -7.79
C LYS A 118 -3.29 18.42 -8.38
N PRO A 119 -3.30 18.25 -9.71
CA PRO A 119 -3.79 17.02 -10.32
C PRO A 119 -2.90 15.84 -9.90
N VAL A 120 -3.52 14.79 -9.36
CA VAL A 120 -2.86 13.51 -9.08
C VAL A 120 -2.26 12.99 -10.38
N LYS A 121 -0.96 12.68 -10.35
CA LYS A 121 -0.26 12.06 -11.49
C LYS A 121 -0.27 10.54 -11.34
N MET A 122 -0.35 9.87 -12.48
CA MET A 122 -0.20 8.43 -12.60
C MET A 122 0.90 8.12 -13.60
N ALA A 123 1.42 6.90 -13.57
CA ALA A 123 2.34 6.43 -14.59
C ALA A 123 2.16 4.95 -14.91
N VAL A 124 2.44 4.60 -16.16
CA VAL A 124 2.65 3.21 -16.57
C VAL A 124 4.14 2.90 -16.44
N PHE A 125 4.45 1.68 -15.99
CA PHE A 125 5.80 1.15 -15.81
C PHE A 125 5.92 -0.15 -16.59
N GLU A 126 7.08 -0.45 -17.21
CA GLU A 126 7.21 -1.63 -18.06
C GLU A 126 7.02 -2.94 -17.29
N TRP A 127 7.51 -3.00 -16.06
CA TRP A 127 7.46 -4.19 -15.19
C TRP A 127 6.50 -4.03 -14.03
N ALA A 128 6.54 -2.90 -13.31
CA ALA A 128 5.69 -2.70 -12.13
C ALA A 128 4.19 -2.70 -12.47
N SER A 129 3.78 -2.20 -13.63
CA SER A 129 2.37 -2.25 -14.08
C SER A 129 1.91 -3.67 -14.45
N ARG A 130 2.78 -4.68 -14.39
CA ARG A 130 2.44 -6.11 -14.59
C ARG A 130 2.29 -6.87 -13.27
N VAL A 131 2.51 -6.21 -12.13
CA VAL A 131 2.32 -6.82 -10.81
C VAL A 131 0.82 -6.94 -10.57
N ASN A 132 0.31 -8.16 -10.45
CA ASN A 132 -1.10 -8.39 -10.23
C ASN A 132 -1.57 -8.06 -8.82
N HIS A 133 -2.88 -7.84 -8.70
CA HIS A 133 -3.52 -7.60 -7.42
C HIS A 133 -3.58 -8.84 -6.52
N SER A 134 -3.36 -8.64 -5.22
CA SER A 134 -3.81 -9.55 -4.16
C SER A 134 -4.39 -8.75 -2.99
N CYS A 135 -5.47 -9.25 -2.37
CA CYS A 135 -5.96 -8.71 -1.11
C CYS A 135 -5.07 -9.10 0.09
N VAL A 136 -4.10 -9.99 -0.10
CA VAL A 136 -3.06 -10.39 0.86
C VAL A 136 -1.70 -10.32 0.18
N PRO A 137 -1.26 -9.11 -0.21
CA PRO A 137 -0.09 -8.94 -1.05
C PRO A 137 1.20 -9.38 -0.35
N ASN A 138 2.19 -9.74 -1.16
CA ASN A 138 3.54 -10.07 -0.68
C ASN A 138 4.57 -8.99 -1.01
N ALA A 139 4.20 -7.98 -1.79
CA ALA A 139 5.02 -6.83 -2.10
C ALA A 139 4.23 -5.52 -1.96
N ILE A 140 4.95 -4.41 -1.90
CA ILE A 140 4.41 -3.06 -1.85
C ILE A 140 5.24 -2.14 -2.75
N TRP A 141 4.56 -1.25 -3.47
CA TRP A 141 5.23 -0.21 -4.22
C TRP A 141 5.22 1.13 -3.48
N ARG A 142 6.23 1.94 -3.76
CA ARG A 142 6.28 3.35 -3.39
C ARG A 142 6.91 4.15 -4.52
N TRP A 143 6.49 5.40 -4.65
CA TRP A 143 7.16 6.36 -5.52
C TRP A 143 8.32 7.03 -4.77
N ASP A 144 9.54 6.89 -5.28
CA ASP A 144 10.71 7.62 -4.82
C ASP A 144 10.83 8.92 -5.62
N LYS A 145 10.43 10.04 -5.00
CA LYS A 145 10.47 11.36 -5.65
C LYS A 145 11.88 11.84 -5.96
N THR A 146 12.89 11.40 -5.20
CA THR A 146 14.27 11.85 -5.39
C THR A 146 14.88 11.19 -6.62
N GLU A 147 14.63 9.89 -6.78
CA GLU A 147 15.16 9.11 -7.91
C GLU A 147 14.21 9.07 -9.11
N GLU A 148 12.98 9.58 -8.96
CA GLU A 148 11.88 9.47 -9.92
C GLU A 148 11.64 8.02 -10.39
N LYS A 149 11.63 7.09 -9.43
CA LYS A 149 11.44 5.65 -9.66
C LYS A 149 10.34 5.08 -8.79
N LEU A 150 9.63 4.09 -9.32
CA LEU A 150 8.82 3.20 -8.51
C LEU A 150 9.71 2.11 -7.94
N ILE A 151 9.65 1.98 -6.61
CA ILE A 151 10.35 0.95 -5.86
C ILE A 151 9.33 -0.07 -5.40
N LEU A 152 9.47 -1.32 -5.85
CA LEU A 152 8.67 -2.45 -5.38
C LEU A 152 9.50 -3.24 -4.37
N SER A 153 9.01 -3.41 -3.15
CA SER A 153 9.71 -4.11 -2.07
C SER A 153 8.90 -5.28 -1.53
N ALA A 154 9.58 -6.34 -1.10
CA ALA A 154 8.94 -7.51 -0.48
C ALA A 154 8.43 -7.17 0.94
N TRP A 155 7.13 -7.40 1.19
CA TRP A 155 6.54 -7.28 2.52
C TRP A 155 6.89 -8.46 3.44
N ARG A 156 7.13 -9.62 2.84
CA ARG A 156 7.43 -10.88 3.51
C ARG A 156 8.34 -11.69 2.61
N ASP A 157 8.88 -12.78 3.13
CA ASP A 157 9.64 -13.72 2.29
C ASP A 157 8.76 -14.24 1.15
N ILE A 158 9.30 -14.23 -0.07
CA ILE A 158 8.62 -14.71 -1.28
C ILE A 158 9.41 -15.92 -1.80
N PRO A 159 8.85 -17.14 -1.70
CA PRO A 159 9.49 -18.34 -2.22
C PRO A 159 9.62 -18.32 -3.76
N PRO A 160 10.63 -19.01 -4.33
CA PRO A 160 10.72 -19.22 -5.78
C PRO A 160 9.41 -19.80 -6.35
N GLY A 161 9.02 -19.37 -7.54
CA GLY A 161 7.79 -19.78 -8.21
C GLY A 161 6.52 -19.08 -7.71
N SER A 162 6.60 -18.26 -6.66
CA SER A 162 5.45 -17.48 -6.19
C SER A 162 5.22 -16.25 -7.05
N GLU A 163 3.95 -15.95 -7.34
CA GLU A 163 3.56 -14.68 -7.95
C GLU A 163 3.85 -13.51 -6.99
N ILE A 164 4.47 -12.45 -7.50
CA ILE A 164 4.70 -11.19 -6.82
C ILE A 164 3.45 -10.34 -7.02
N THR A 165 2.84 -9.90 -5.93
CA THR A 165 1.55 -9.20 -5.92
C THR A 165 1.56 -8.01 -4.98
N ALA A 166 0.79 -6.98 -5.35
CA ALA A 166 0.60 -5.77 -4.56
C ALA A 166 -0.91 -5.46 -4.41
N SER A 167 -1.29 -4.61 -3.46
CA SER A 167 -2.65 -4.10 -3.38
C SER A 167 -2.87 -3.01 -4.43
N TYR A 168 -4.01 -3.04 -5.11
CA TYR A 168 -4.43 -1.98 -6.05
C TYR A 168 -5.25 -0.91 -5.34
N PHE A 169 -5.73 -1.20 -4.14
CA PHE A 169 -6.43 -0.22 -3.33
C PHE A 169 -5.46 0.85 -2.87
N ASP A 170 -5.93 2.09 -2.89
CA ASP A 170 -5.18 3.18 -2.30
C ASP A 170 -4.95 2.94 -0.81
N ARG A 171 -3.75 3.28 -0.34
CA ARG A 171 -3.32 3.07 1.03
C ARG A 171 -4.03 3.98 2.04
N THR A 172 -4.65 5.06 1.57
CA THR A 172 -5.49 5.91 2.42
C THR A 172 -6.92 5.41 2.53
N SER A 173 -7.29 4.38 1.76
CA SER A 173 -8.63 3.80 1.76
C SER A 173 -8.73 2.58 2.66
N ASP A 174 -9.92 2.37 3.22
CA ASP A 174 -10.24 1.18 4.02
C ASP A 174 -10.53 -0.07 3.18
N TRP A 175 -10.37 -0.01 1.85
CA TRP A 175 -10.77 -1.09 0.97
C TRP A 175 -10.04 -2.40 1.26
N LEU A 176 -8.75 -2.35 1.62
CA LEU A 176 -7.97 -3.55 1.89
C LEU A 176 -8.53 -4.35 3.10
N VAL A 177 -9.14 -3.67 4.06
CA VAL A 177 -9.79 -4.24 5.26
C VAL A 177 -11.31 -4.31 5.14
N ALA A 178 -11.89 -3.94 4.00
CA ALA A 178 -13.31 -4.11 3.75
C ALA A 178 -13.68 -5.61 3.61
N PRO A 179 -14.95 -5.99 3.85
CA PRO A 179 -15.43 -7.35 3.57
C PRO A 179 -15.18 -7.76 2.12
N GLN A 180 -15.01 -9.06 1.88
CA GLN A 180 -14.64 -9.58 0.55
C GLN A 180 -15.55 -9.10 -0.58
N HIS A 181 -16.88 -9.08 -0.38
CA HIS A 181 -17.83 -8.64 -1.42
C HIS A 181 -17.64 -7.17 -1.81
N ALA A 182 -17.24 -6.32 -0.87
CA ALA A 182 -17.02 -4.90 -1.09
C ALA A 182 -15.72 -4.69 -1.87
N ARG A 183 -14.65 -5.41 -1.51
CA ARG A 183 -13.39 -5.43 -2.27
C ARG A 183 -13.59 -5.88 -3.71
N ASP A 184 -14.38 -6.92 -3.88
CA ASP A 184 -14.68 -7.53 -5.17
C ASP A 184 -15.58 -6.64 -6.05
N ALA A 185 -16.54 -5.93 -5.44
CA ALA A 185 -17.30 -4.90 -6.14
C ALA A 185 -16.39 -3.74 -6.61
N GLU A 186 -15.54 -3.23 -5.72
CA GLU A 186 -14.60 -2.15 -6.05
C GLU A 186 -13.65 -2.56 -7.19
N LEU A 187 -13.07 -3.76 -7.14
CA LEU A 187 -12.17 -4.24 -8.19
C LEU A 187 -12.88 -4.43 -9.54
N ARG A 188 -14.14 -4.85 -9.54
CA ARG A 188 -14.93 -4.91 -10.78
C ARG A 188 -15.24 -3.54 -11.34
N THR A 189 -15.57 -2.57 -10.48
CA THR A 189 -15.91 -1.22 -10.91
C THR A 189 -14.69 -0.44 -11.39
N SER A 190 -13.55 -0.59 -10.73
CA SER A 190 -12.35 0.21 -10.98
C SER A 190 -11.34 -0.46 -11.91
N PHE A 191 -11.35 -1.79 -12.01
CA PHE A 191 -10.36 -2.56 -12.77
C PHE A 191 -10.95 -3.71 -13.61
N SER A 192 -12.26 -3.87 -13.65
CA SER A 192 -12.97 -4.84 -14.52
C SER A 192 -12.57 -6.31 -14.29
N PHE A 193 -12.12 -6.69 -13.08
CA PHE A 193 -11.81 -8.09 -12.74
C PHE A 193 -12.35 -8.49 -11.36
N SER A 194 -12.44 -9.80 -11.11
CA SER A 194 -12.74 -10.37 -9.78
C SER A 194 -11.48 -11.00 -9.19
N CYS A 195 -11.17 -10.70 -7.93
CA CYS A 195 -9.92 -11.14 -7.31
C CYS A 195 -9.95 -12.64 -6.98
N LEU A 196 -8.92 -13.36 -7.43
CA LEU A 196 -8.75 -14.80 -7.21
C LEU A 196 -7.65 -15.14 -6.18
N CYS A 197 -7.28 -14.20 -5.30
CA CYS A 197 -6.29 -14.47 -4.25
C CYS A 197 -6.84 -15.39 -3.16
N ASP A 198 -5.95 -15.98 -2.36
CA ASP A 198 -6.27 -16.90 -1.27
C ASP A 198 -7.27 -16.33 -0.26
N ALA A 199 -7.36 -15.01 -0.09
CA ALA A 199 -8.34 -14.38 0.80
C ALA A 199 -9.74 -14.23 0.19
N CYS A 200 -9.87 -14.31 -1.14
CA CYS A 200 -11.12 -14.13 -1.85
C CYS A 200 -11.76 -15.46 -2.27
N VAL A 201 -10.96 -16.49 -2.55
CA VAL A 201 -11.44 -17.82 -3.00
C VAL A 201 -11.71 -18.80 -1.86
N GLN A 202 -11.64 -18.36 -0.60
CA GLN A 202 -11.86 -19.23 0.56
C GLN A 202 -13.28 -19.81 0.60
N PRO A 203 -13.47 -20.99 1.22
CA PRO A 203 -14.79 -21.55 1.50
C PRO A 203 -15.68 -20.59 2.29
N GLY A 204 -17.00 -20.74 2.15
CA GLY A 204 -17.99 -19.82 2.71
C GLY A 204 -17.85 -19.57 4.22
N ILE A 205 -17.56 -20.61 5.02
CA ILE A 205 -17.36 -20.48 6.47
C ILE A 205 -16.11 -19.65 6.77
N THR A 206 -14.97 -20.01 6.19
CA THR A 206 -13.69 -19.28 6.40
C THR A 206 -13.82 -17.82 5.95
N ARG A 207 -14.48 -17.58 4.81
CA ARG A 207 -14.78 -16.22 4.32
C ARG A 207 -15.69 -15.44 5.27
N ALA A 208 -16.70 -16.08 5.86
CA ALA A 208 -17.59 -15.43 6.83
C ALA A 208 -16.82 -15.04 8.11
N THR A 209 -15.96 -15.93 8.61
CA THR A 209 -15.07 -15.66 9.74
C THR A 209 -14.09 -14.52 9.45
N SER A 210 -13.42 -14.55 8.28
CA SER A 210 -12.54 -13.47 7.83
C SER A 210 -13.27 -12.12 7.74
N ASN A 211 -14.46 -12.10 7.13
CA ASN A 211 -15.27 -10.88 7.06
C ASN A 211 -15.68 -10.37 8.45
N ALA A 212 -15.99 -11.26 9.40
CA ALA A 212 -16.31 -10.87 10.77
C ALA A 212 -15.08 -10.30 11.50
N ALA A 213 -13.91 -10.93 11.34
CA ALA A 213 -12.66 -10.45 11.90
C ALA A 213 -12.30 -9.05 11.35
N LEU A 214 -12.40 -8.84 10.04
CA LEU A 214 -12.13 -7.54 9.43
C LEU A 214 -13.15 -6.45 9.85
N ARG A 215 -14.43 -6.80 10.02
CA ARG A 215 -15.42 -5.88 10.61
C ARG A 215 -15.06 -5.52 12.06
N HIS A 216 -14.61 -6.50 12.84
CA HIS A 216 -14.16 -6.26 14.21
C HIS A 216 -12.93 -5.34 14.23
N TYR A 217 -11.94 -5.59 13.38
CA TYR A 217 -10.78 -4.70 13.23
C TYR A 217 -11.19 -3.26 12.92
N ARG A 218 -12.10 -3.05 11.96
CA ARG A 218 -12.58 -1.70 11.62
C ARG A 218 -13.27 -1.03 12.80
N ALA A 219 -14.14 -1.74 13.51
CA ALA A 219 -14.80 -1.21 14.72
C ALA A 219 -13.80 -0.88 15.83
N LEU A 220 -12.73 -1.66 15.98
CA LEU A 220 -11.63 -1.32 16.88
C LEU A 220 -10.93 -0.05 16.40
N ARG A 221 -10.61 0.07 15.10
CA ARG A 221 -9.86 1.19 14.51
C ARG A 221 -10.54 2.54 14.74
N GLU A 222 -11.86 2.62 14.73
CA GLU A 222 -12.63 3.82 15.08
C GLU A 222 -12.30 4.39 16.48
N LEU A 223 -11.76 3.57 17.39
CA LEU A 223 -11.43 4.01 18.75
C LEU A 223 -10.14 4.85 18.82
N TRP A 224 -9.26 4.77 17.82
CA TRP A 224 -7.98 5.48 17.81
C TRP A 224 -7.64 6.18 16.48
N SER A 225 -8.39 5.93 15.42
CA SER A 225 -8.29 6.60 14.13
C SER A 225 -9.29 7.73 14.13
N PHE A 226 -8.82 8.97 14.09
CA PHE A 226 -9.67 10.15 14.05
C PHE A 226 -9.49 10.85 12.72
N ASP A 227 -10.60 11.21 12.06
CA ASP A 227 -10.55 11.94 10.80
C ASP A 227 -9.86 13.29 10.97
N ASP A 228 -8.99 13.63 10.02
CA ASP A 228 -8.22 14.88 9.99
C ASP A 228 -9.10 16.14 9.85
N ASP A 229 -10.40 15.99 9.56
CA ASP A 229 -11.38 17.08 9.45
C ASP A 229 -11.74 17.72 10.81
N ASP A 230 -11.45 17.05 11.93
CA ASP A 230 -11.71 17.58 13.27
C ASP A 230 -10.64 18.60 13.75
N GLY A 231 -9.57 18.81 12.99
CA GLY A 231 -8.43 19.66 13.36
C GLY A 231 -7.45 18.98 14.31
N GLU A 232 -6.14 19.29 14.17
CA GLU A 232 -5.04 18.62 14.88
C GLU A 232 -5.20 18.60 16.41
N GLU A 233 -5.82 19.65 16.98
CA GLU A 233 -6.04 19.78 18.43
C GLU A 233 -7.14 18.82 18.95
N PHE A 234 -8.22 18.62 18.18
CA PHE A 234 -9.37 17.81 18.60
C PHE A 234 -9.14 16.30 18.45
N ALA A 235 -8.42 15.89 17.39
CA ALA A 235 -7.97 14.52 17.21
C ALA A 235 -7.02 14.08 18.35
N SER A 236 -6.24 15.02 18.89
CA SER A 236 -5.37 14.76 20.04
C SER A 236 -6.16 14.48 21.32
N ASP A 237 -7.24 15.22 21.61
CA ASP A 237 -8.04 15.06 22.84
C ASP A 237 -8.79 13.72 22.92
N ARG A 238 -9.38 13.24 21.82
CA ARG A 238 -10.04 11.92 21.81
C ARG A 238 -9.03 10.78 21.96
N TYR A 239 -7.89 10.91 21.30
CA TYR A 239 -6.78 9.97 21.43
C TYR A 239 -6.25 9.92 22.87
N LEU A 240 -6.09 11.09 23.51
CA LEU A 240 -5.66 11.24 24.90
C LEU A 240 -6.67 10.64 25.89
N THR A 241 -7.96 10.84 25.63
CA THR A 241 -9.05 10.30 26.46
C THR A 241 -9.10 8.78 26.39
N TRP A 242 -9.05 8.19 25.20
CA TRP A 242 -9.05 6.73 25.05
C TRP A 242 -7.79 6.09 25.63
N ALA A 243 -6.63 6.74 25.47
CA ALA A 243 -5.36 6.27 26.03
C ALA A 243 -5.23 6.45 27.56
N ALA A 244 -6.22 7.05 28.24
CA ALA A 244 -6.20 7.24 29.70
C ALA A 244 -6.21 5.90 30.47
N ASP A 245 -7.03 4.94 30.02
CA ASP A 245 -7.00 3.55 30.49
C ASP A 245 -6.00 2.73 29.65
N LEU A 246 -4.75 2.72 30.13
CA LEU A 246 -3.64 2.08 29.42
C LEU A 246 -3.88 0.56 29.18
N PRO A 247 -4.29 -0.25 30.18
CA PRO A 247 -4.63 -1.65 29.93
C PRO A 247 -5.67 -1.86 28.82
N VAL A 248 -6.76 -1.08 28.83
CA VAL A 248 -7.83 -1.22 27.83
C VAL A 248 -7.33 -0.83 26.44
N ALA A 249 -6.65 0.31 26.32
CA ALA A 249 -6.11 0.78 25.05
C ALA A 249 -5.12 -0.22 24.43
N LEU A 250 -4.22 -0.79 25.25
CA LEU A 250 -3.27 -1.80 24.78
C LEU A 250 -3.95 -3.11 24.38
N ALA A 251 -5.00 -3.55 25.09
CA ALA A 251 -5.75 -4.76 24.75
C ALA A 251 -6.46 -4.61 23.39
N VAL A 252 -7.02 -3.43 23.12
CA VAL A 252 -7.63 -3.10 21.83
C VAL A 252 -6.60 -3.15 20.70
N LEU A 253 -5.44 -2.49 20.86
CA LEU A 253 -4.38 -2.49 19.85
C LEU A 253 -3.78 -3.88 19.62
N ALA A 254 -3.60 -4.66 20.68
CA ALA A 254 -3.13 -6.05 20.56
C ALA A 254 -4.11 -6.91 19.76
N THR A 255 -5.41 -6.79 20.04
CA THR A 255 -6.47 -7.49 19.30
C THR A 255 -6.49 -7.07 17.84
N ALA A 256 -6.38 -5.77 17.57
CA ALA A 256 -6.33 -5.24 16.21
C ALA A 256 -5.13 -5.78 15.43
N LYS A 257 -3.93 -5.76 16.02
CA LYS A 257 -2.71 -6.30 15.41
C LYS A 257 -2.83 -7.78 15.11
N GLN A 258 -3.36 -8.57 16.05
CA GLN A 258 -3.56 -10.00 15.87
C GLN A 258 -4.50 -10.29 14.68
N ILE A 259 -5.62 -9.57 14.58
CA ILE A 259 -6.53 -9.73 13.44
C ILE A 259 -5.80 -9.43 12.13
N LEU A 260 -5.03 -8.34 12.05
CA LEU A 260 -4.31 -7.99 10.83
C LEU A 260 -3.25 -9.03 10.45
N GLU A 261 -2.53 -9.60 11.42
CA GLU A 261 -1.56 -10.68 11.20
C GLU A 261 -2.23 -11.95 10.67
N GLU A 262 -3.33 -12.38 11.29
CA GLU A 262 -4.12 -13.55 10.86
C GLU A 262 -4.74 -13.35 9.47
N GLN A 263 -5.19 -12.12 9.17
CA GLN A 263 -5.76 -11.75 7.88
C GLN A 263 -4.71 -11.33 6.83
N GLN A 264 -3.42 -11.37 7.19
CA GLN A 264 -2.27 -11.00 6.36
C GLN A 264 -2.38 -9.59 5.73
N LYS A 265 -2.84 -8.62 6.53
CA LYS A 265 -3.04 -7.22 6.17
C LYS A 265 -1.85 -6.37 6.61
N TRP A 266 -0.69 -6.70 6.06
CA TRP A 266 0.61 -6.16 6.49
C TRP A 266 0.68 -4.63 6.42
N GLU A 267 0.07 -4.04 5.40
CA GLU A 267 0.06 -2.58 5.17
C GLU A 267 -0.59 -1.79 6.31
N GLU A 268 -1.58 -2.38 6.99
CA GLU A 268 -2.34 -1.72 8.07
C GLU A 268 -1.66 -1.84 9.44
N ILE A 269 -0.71 -2.77 9.59
CA ILE A 269 -0.05 -3.02 10.89
C ILE A 269 0.73 -1.78 11.36
N GLY A 270 1.26 -0.98 10.42
CA GLY A 270 1.97 0.27 10.73
C GLY A 270 1.11 1.26 11.52
N LEU A 271 -0.19 1.34 11.22
CA LEU A 271 -1.13 2.22 11.95
C LEU A 271 -1.28 1.78 13.40
N VAL A 272 -1.38 0.47 13.65
CA VAL A 272 -1.51 -0.08 15.00
C VAL A 272 -0.23 0.11 15.81
N ILE A 273 0.95 -0.05 15.19
CA ILE A 273 2.24 0.19 15.86
C ILE A 273 2.39 1.69 16.20
N THR A 274 2.02 2.58 15.29
CA THR A 274 2.04 4.04 15.50
C THR A 274 1.14 4.44 16.66
N ALA A 275 -0.09 3.91 16.71
CA ALA A 275 -0.98 4.10 17.85
C ALA A 275 -0.41 3.48 19.14
N THR A 276 0.24 2.31 19.08
CA THR A 276 0.88 1.72 20.25
C THR A 276 1.98 2.62 20.82
N PHE A 277 2.80 3.21 19.96
CA PHE A 277 3.81 4.19 20.35
C PHE A 277 3.20 5.40 21.06
N ALA A 278 2.16 5.98 20.47
CA ALA A 278 1.53 7.18 21.00
C ALA A 278 0.85 6.92 22.37
N VAL A 279 0.16 5.80 22.57
CA VAL A 279 -0.37 5.38 23.88
C VAL A 279 0.74 5.29 24.94
N TYR A 280 1.89 4.71 24.61
CA TYR A 280 3.03 4.66 25.55
C TYR A 280 3.60 6.04 25.87
N CYS A 281 3.62 6.96 24.89
CA CYS A 281 4.03 8.35 25.12
C CYS A 281 3.07 9.07 26.08
N VAL A 282 1.76 9.00 25.86
CA VAL A 282 0.72 9.60 26.71
C VAL A 282 0.87 9.20 28.18
N ARG A 283 1.29 7.95 28.42
CA ARG A 283 1.44 7.36 29.76
C ARG A 283 2.88 7.35 30.28
N GLY A 284 3.80 8.05 29.61
CA GLY A 284 5.18 8.21 30.05
C GLY A 284 5.99 6.90 30.11
N LYS A 285 5.64 5.89 29.30
CA LYS A 285 6.28 4.56 29.30
C LYS A 285 7.49 4.52 28.37
N ALA A 286 8.60 5.13 28.78
CA ALA A 286 9.77 5.36 27.93
C ALA A 286 10.36 4.11 27.27
N SER A 287 10.47 2.99 28.00
CA SER A 287 11.06 1.76 27.45
C SER A 287 10.17 1.15 26.36
N ALA A 288 8.85 1.11 26.64
CA ALA A 288 7.87 0.56 25.73
C ALA A 288 7.67 1.44 24.49
N ALA A 289 7.63 2.77 24.65
CA ALA A 289 7.59 3.72 23.56
C ALA A 289 8.80 3.56 22.61
N ARG A 290 10.02 3.47 23.15
CA ARG A 290 11.22 3.24 22.32
C ARG A 290 11.19 1.91 21.57
N LYS A 291 10.58 0.87 22.16
CA LYS A 291 10.39 -0.42 21.48
C LYS A 291 9.39 -0.26 20.32
N ALA A 292 8.24 0.36 20.56
CA ALA A 292 7.23 0.61 19.54
C ALA A 292 7.78 1.51 18.40
N ALA A 293 8.57 2.54 18.70
CA ALA A 293 9.21 3.37 17.68
C ALA A 293 10.16 2.59 16.77
N ARG A 294 10.93 1.62 17.31
CA ARG A 294 11.79 0.73 16.50
C ARG A 294 10.98 -0.21 15.62
N GLU A 295 9.87 -0.73 16.13
CA GLU A 295 8.95 -1.56 15.36
C GLU A 295 8.30 -0.76 14.22
N ALA A 296 7.89 0.48 14.48
CA ALA A 296 7.32 1.39 13.49
C ALA A 296 8.36 1.75 12.42
N MET A 297 9.59 2.06 12.83
CA MET A 297 10.71 2.32 11.90
C MET A 297 10.94 1.13 10.96
N ALA A 298 10.93 -0.10 11.47
CA ALA A 298 11.14 -1.29 10.66
C ALA A 298 10.00 -1.54 9.66
N GLN A 299 8.75 -1.30 10.07
CA GLN A 299 7.57 -1.42 9.23
C GLN A 299 7.55 -0.35 8.13
N ASP A 300 7.74 0.91 8.51
CA ASP A 300 7.73 2.06 7.61
C ASP A 300 8.93 2.03 6.64
N SER A 301 10.07 1.49 7.05
CA SER A 301 11.22 1.35 6.15
C SER A 301 10.88 0.54 4.89
N ILE A 302 9.97 -0.43 4.98
CA ILE A 302 9.47 -1.18 3.82
C ILE A 302 8.45 -0.33 3.04
N GLN A 303 7.49 0.28 3.75
CA GLN A 303 6.34 0.97 3.15
C GLN A 303 6.65 2.32 2.49
N MET A 304 7.48 3.14 3.13
CA MET A 304 7.86 4.49 2.67
C MET A 304 9.35 4.62 2.34
N GLY A 305 10.14 3.58 2.59
CA GLY A 305 11.57 3.56 2.35
C GLY A 305 12.39 3.98 3.58
N PRO A 306 13.65 3.52 3.69
CA PRO A 306 14.47 3.75 4.88
C PRO A 306 14.77 5.22 5.11
N GLY A 307 14.94 6.01 4.04
CA GLY A 307 15.24 7.43 4.13
C GLY A 307 14.13 8.23 4.81
N MET A 308 12.88 7.91 4.48
CA MET A 308 11.70 8.54 5.06
C MET A 308 11.40 8.02 6.46
N ALA A 309 11.53 6.71 6.70
CA ALA A 309 11.28 6.10 8.01
C ALA A 309 12.24 6.58 9.12
N ARG A 310 13.36 7.26 8.77
CA ARG A 310 14.29 7.86 9.74
C ARG A 310 13.65 8.87 10.69
N PHE A 311 12.47 9.41 10.42
CA PHE A 311 11.78 10.26 11.39
C PHE A 311 11.54 9.53 12.73
N TRP A 312 11.40 8.20 12.71
CA TRP A 312 11.29 7.39 13.92
C TRP A 312 12.58 7.32 14.75
N ASP A 313 13.75 7.55 14.14
CA ASP A 313 15.06 7.39 14.78
C ASP A 313 15.18 8.26 16.04
N GLU A 314 14.70 9.50 15.96
CA GLU A 314 14.62 10.41 17.11
C GLU A 314 13.85 9.76 18.26
N TRP A 315 12.71 9.14 17.97
CA TRP A 315 11.83 8.52 18.95
C TRP A 315 12.34 7.17 19.48
N THR A 316 13.38 6.60 18.89
CA THR A 316 14.04 5.43 19.48
C THR A 316 14.94 5.80 20.67
N HIS A 317 15.29 7.09 20.83
CA HIS A 317 16.19 7.59 21.88
C HIS A 317 15.60 8.73 22.72
N LYS A 318 14.82 9.65 22.11
CA LYS A 318 14.34 10.90 22.71
C LYS A 318 12.82 10.93 22.94
N THR A 319 12.18 9.79 23.25
CA THR A 319 10.71 9.73 23.45
C THR A 319 10.13 10.75 24.43
N ARG A 320 10.94 11.19 25.42
CA ARG A 320 10.51 12.18 26.42
C ARG A 320 10.25 13.57 25.86
N HIS A 321 10.75 13.86 24.66
CA HIS A 321 10.56 15.14 23.98
C HIS A 321 9.37 15.12 23.01
N HIS A 322 8.72 13.96 22.84
CA HIS A 322 7.55 13.84 21.98
C HIS A 322 6.38 14.67 22.53
N GLY A 323 5.59 15.32 21.66
CA GLY A 323 4.49 16.20 22.08
C GLY A 323 3.43 15.51 22.96
N LEU A 324 3.20 14.21 22.74
CA LEU A 324 2.30 13.40 23.56
C LEU A 324 2.91 12.93 24.89
N TRP A 325 4.13 13.31 25.24
CA TRP A 325 4.81 12.73 26.39
C TRP A 325 4.14 13.12 27.72
N ASN A 326 3.65 12.11 28.44
CA ASN A 326 3.06 12.23 29.77
C ASN A 326 1.89 13.24 29.85
N THR A 327 1.16 13.43 28.75
CA THR A 327 -0.02 14.30 28.66
C THR A 327 -1.24 13.69 29.38
N GLY A 328 -1.32 12.36 29.50
CA GLY A 328 -2.43 11.67 30.17
C GLY A 328 -2.50 11.89 31.69
N ARG A 329 -1.56 12.63 32.27
CA ARG A 329 -1.59 13.04 33.70
C ARG A 329 -2.63 14.12 33.99
N PHE A 330 -3.15 14.78 32.97
CA PHE A 330 -4.10 15.90 33.08
C PHE A 330 -5.58 15.46 33.00
N TYR A 331 -5.85 14.17 32.80
CA TYR A 331 -7.20 13.60 32.60
C TYR A 331 -7.58 12.59 33.70
N VAL A 332 -7.08 12.79 34.93
CA VAL A 332 -7.40 11.98 36.13
C VAL A 332 -8.15 12.84 37.13
#